data_AF-A0A0X3PGU8-F1
#
_entry.id   AF-A0A0X3PGU8-F1
#
_cell.length_a   1.000
_cell.length_b   1.000
_cell.length_c   1.000
_cell.angle_alpha   90.00
_cell.angle_beta   90.00
_cell.angle_gamma   90.00
#
_symmetry.space_group_name_H-M   'P 1'
#
loop_
_entity.id
_entity.type
_entity.pdbx_description
1 polymer ?
#
loop_
_entity_poly.entity_id
_entity_poly.type
_entity_poly.pdbx_seq_one_letter_code
_entity_poly.pdbx_strand_id
1 'polypeptide(L)'
;TQKTLYLGKAAFKRFLKMSILRSSFLLAQQTTRLGVSRLAPTAFLPLRLASSNPKYANSEEPYEEFKQRFMTAFNKPDLDGWWMRKYLQEIHTEDIIPEPDIVTSILKACRRLNDLALAIRYLETLKHKCSVKPELFPWLMTEVAPTMNELGIPTLEELGYDKPELYTLDYDD
;
A
#
# COMPACT_ATOMS: atom_id res chain seq x y z
N THR A 1 -18.94 -55.87 30.55
CA THR A 1 -18.08 -56.74 31.38
C THR A 1 -17.97 -58.08 30.70
N GLN A 2 -16.82 -58.43 30.13
CA GLN A 2 -16.27 -59.79 29.95
C GLN A 2 -15.12 -59.73 28.93
N LYS A 3 -13.92 -59.57 29.49
CA LYS A 3 -12.66 -59.99 28.88
C LYS A 3 -12.48 -61.49 29.11
N THR A 4 -11.61 -62.08 28.28
CA THR A 4 -10.77 -63.28 28.45
C THR A 4 -11.20 -64.58 27.76
N LEU A 5 -10.16 -65.33 27.36
CA LEU A 5 -10.11 -66.67 26.73
C LEU A 5 -10.18 -66.63 25.18
N TYR A 6 -9.16 -66.99 24.39
CA TYR A 6 -8.16 -68.04 24.56
C TYR A 6 -6.81 -67.70 23.91
N LEU A 7 -5.79 -68.09 24.66
CA LEU A 7 -4.37 -68.16 24.34
C LEU A 7 -4.08 -69.44 23.52
N GLY A 8 -3.22 -69.31 22.50
CA GLY A 8 -2.18 -70.31 22.21
C GLY A 8 -2.55 -71.57 21.41
N LYS A 9 -2.06 -71.63 20.17
CA LYS A 9 -1.60 -72.80 19.36
C LYS A 9 -1.36 -72.21 17.94
N ALA A 10 -0.24 -72.33 17.24
CA ALA A 10 0.84 -73.27 17.32
C ALA A 10 2.07 -72.67 16.62
N ALA A 11 3.24 -73.00 17.15
CA ALA A 11 4.53 -72.82 16.50
C ALA A 11 4.64 -73.68 15.24
N PHE A 12 5.16 -73.10 14.15
CA PHE A 12 5.75 -73.86 13.05
C PHE A 12 6.95 -73.11 12.48
N LYS A 13 8.16 -73.64 12.77
CA LYS A 13 9.36 -73.82 11.92
C LYS A 13 9.58 -72.77 10.80
N ARG A 14 10.76 -72.23 10.51
CA ARG A 14 12.18 -72.67 10.59
C ARG A 14 12.95 -71.48 9.95
N PHE A 15 14.01 -70.94 10.55
CA PHE A 15 15.41 -71.36 10.40
C PHE A 15 16.13 -70.80 9.15
N LEU A 16 17.22 -70.06 9.42
CA LEU A 16 18.38 -69.70 8.55
C LEU A 16 18.12 -68.63 7.46
N LYS A 17 19.00 -67.66 7.17
CA LYS A 17 20.46 -67.55 7.37
C LYS A 17 20.91 -66.09 7.12
N MET A 18 21.68 -65.50 8.05
CA MET A 18 22.57 -64.36 7.77
C MET A 18 23.89 -64.88 7.18
N SER A 19 24.33 -64.34 6.03
CA SER A 19 25.72 -64.38 5.51
C SER A 19 25.79 -63.45 4.28
N ILE A 20 26.40 -62.26 4.36
CA ILE A 20 27.83 -61.92 4.14
C ILE A 20 28.29 -62.01 2.67
N LEU A 21 28.56 -60.82 2.11
CA LEU A 21 29.43 -60.38 1.01
C LEU A 21 29.40 -61.11 -0.35
N ARG A 22 29.23 -60.30 -1.42
CA ARG A 22 30.26 -60.14 -2.48
C ARG A 22 30.00 -58.90 -3.33
N SER A 23 31.11 -58.23 -3.61
CA SER A 23 31.28 -56.97 -4.30
C SER A 23 31.03 -57.07 -5.80
N SER A 24 30.37 -56.06 -6.35
CA SER A 24 30.52 -55.64 -7.75
C SER A 24 30.30 -54.13 -7.82
N PHE A 25 31.39 -53.38 -7.69
CA PHE A 25 31.42 -51.97 -8.10
C PHE A 25 31.31 -51.93 -9.63
N LEU A 26 30.10 -51.70 -10.13
CA LEU A 26 29.92 -51.21 -11.49
C LEU A 26 29.93 -49.68 -11.40
N LEU A 27 31.04 -49.09 -11.85
CA LEU A 27 31.18 -47.66 -12.03
C LEU A 27 30.27 -47.22 -13.19
N ALA A 28 28.99 -47.00 -12.91
CA ALA A 28 28.10 -46.35 -13.86
C ALA A 28 28.55 -44.88 -13.95
N GLN A 29 29.16 -44.49 -15.08
CA GLN A 29 29.34 -43.08 -15.42
C GLN A 29 27.95 -42.45 -15.56
N GLN A 30 27.42 -41.93 -14.46
CA GLN A 30 26.33 -40.97 -14.49
C GLN A 30 26.89 -39.71 -15.15
N THR A 31 26.61 -39.54 -16.45
CA THR A 31 26.67 -38.21 -17.04
C THR A 31 25.54 -37.41 -16.39
N THR A 32 25.87 -36.68 -15.33
CA THR A 32 25.00 -35.64 -14.79
C THR A 32 24.87 -34.59 -15.88
N ARG A 33 23.89 -34.75 -16.77
CA ARG A 33 23.40 -33.62 -17.55
C ARG A 33 22.84 -32.66 -16.52
N LEU A 34 23.60 -31.61 -16.22
CA LEU A 34 23.06 -30.43 -15.53
C LEU A 34 21.96 -29.90 -16.45
N GLY A 35 20.73 -30.36 -16.20
CA GLY A 35 19.55 -29.83 -16.82
C GLY A 35 19.46 -28.37 -16.40
N VAL A 36 19.76 -27.46 -17.33
CA VAL A 36 19.41 -26.06 -17.16
C VAL A 36 17.89 -26.04 -17.13
N SER A 37 17.32 -26.02 -15.92
CA SER A 37 15.91 -25.71 -15.72
C SER A 37 15.67 -24.36 -16.39
N ARG A 38 15.01 -24.36 -17.55
CA ARG A 38 14.52 -23.13 -18.15
C ARG A 38 13.57 -22.54 -17.13
N LEU A 39 14.00 -21.49 -16.42
CA LEU A 39 13.10 -20.66 -15.67
C LEU A 39 12.08 -20.15 -16.68
N ALA A 40 10.84 -20.64 -16.59
CA ALA A 40 9.76 -20.08 -17.38
C ALA A 40 9.73 -18.58 -17.10
N PRO A 41 9.63 -17.71 -18.11
CA PRO A 41 9.46 -16.30 -17.85
C PRO A 41 8.18 -16.16 -17.02
N THR A 42 8.31 -15.69 -15.78
CA THR A 42 7.15 -15.27 -15.01
C THR A 42 6.45 -14.21 -15.84
N ALA A 43 5.25 -14.53 -16.33
CA ALA A 43 4.45 -13.56 -17.08
C ALA A 43 4.24 -12.35 -16.18
N PHE A 44 4.88 -11.23 -16.51
CA PHE A 44 4.59 -9.95 -15.89
C PHE A 44 3.17 -9.57 -16.32
N LEU A 45 2.21 -9.76 -15.42
CA LEU A 45 0.88 -9.21 -15.62
C LEU A 45 1.00 -7.68 -15.52
N PRO A 46 0.45 -6.92 -16.48
CA PRO A 46 0.46 -5.47 -16.39
C PRO A 46 -0.35 -5.04 -15.16
N LEU A 47 0.30 -4.33 -14.24
CA LEU A 47 -0.32 -3.78 -13.05
C LEU A 47 -1.04 -2.49 -13.44
N ARG A 48 -2.37 -2.45 -13.32
CA ARG A 48 -3.16 -1.26 -13.68
C ARG A 48 -2.89 -0.05 -12.78
N LEU A 49 -2.37 -0.28 -11.57
CA LEU A 49 -1.98 0.75 -10.59
C LEU A 49 -3.04 1.85 -10.38
N ALA A 50 -4.32 1.48 -10.42
CA ALA A 50 -5.45 2.42 -10.42
C ALA A 50 -5.79 2.99 -9.03
N SER A 51 -5.26 2.39 -7.96
CA SER A 51 -5.41 2.88 -6.58
C SER A 51 -4.18 2.50 -5.77
N SER A 52 -3.79 3.35 -4.82
CA SER A 52 -2.79 3.04 -3.80
C SER A 52 -3.22 1.94 -2.83
N ASN A 53 -4.51 1.58 -2.82
CA ASN A 53 -5.05 0.52 -1.98
C ASN A 53 -4.64 -0.87 -2.51
N PRO A 54 -3.89 -1.68 -1.74
CA PRO A 54 -3.48 -3.02 -2.17
C PRO A 54 -4.66 -3.95 -2.50
N LYS A 55 -5.83 -3.73 -1.89
CA LYS A 55 -7.07 -4.47 -2.18
C LYS A 55 -7.51 -4.30 -3.64
N TYR A 56 -7.20 -3.17 -4.25
CA TYR A 56 -7.64 -2.78 -5.59
C TYR A 56 -6.49 -2.67 -6.60
N ALA A 57 -5.40 -3.41 -6.40
CA ALA A 57 -4.19 -3.30 -7.23
C ALA A 57 -4.42 -3.40 -8.76
N ASN A 58 -5.41 -4.19 -9.20
CA ASN A 58 -5.77 -4.39 -10.62
C ASN A 58 -7.24 -4.03 -10.93
N SER A 59 -7.91 -3.31 -10.05
CA SER A 59 -9.34 -3.01 -10.14
C SER A 59 -9.62 -1.59 -9.69
N GLU A 60 -10.76 -1.04 -10.07
CA GLU A 60 -11.18 0.29 -9.62
C GLU A 60 -11.74 0.21 -8.20
N GLU A 61 -11.28 1.08 -7.32
CA GLU A 61 -11.81 1.25 -5.97
C GLU A 61 -13.12 2.06 -6.04
N PRO A 62 -14.22 1.61 -5.42
CA PRO A 62 -15.42 2.42 -5.35
C PRO A 62 -15.17 3.69 -4.53
N TYR A 63 -15.70 4.82 -5.00
CA TYR A 63 -15.41 6.14 -4.43
C TYR A 63 -15.69 6.24 -2.92
N GLU A 64 -16.76 5.61 -2.44
CA GLU A 64 -17.09 5.64 -1.01
C GLU A 64 -16.04 4.94 -0.15
N GLU A 65 -15.49 3.80 -0.61
CA GLU A 65 -14.41 3.13 0.13
C GLU A 65 -13.14 3.97 0.14
N PHE A 66 -12.83 4.62 -0.99
CA PHE A 66 -11.72 5.57 -1.11
C PHE A 66 -11.86 6.72 -0.10
N LYS A 67 -13.03 7.39 -0.08
CA LYS A 67 -13.32 8.50 0.83
C LYS A 67 -13.22 8.06 2.29
N GLN A 68 -13.84 6.94 2.65
CA GLN A 68 -13.80 6.40 4.01
C GLN A 68 -12.39 6.03 4.46
N ARG A 69 -11.55 5.49 3.57
CA ARG A 69 -10.15 5.15 3.86
C ARG A 69 -9.37 6.37 4.33
N PHE A 70 -9.41 7.46 3.56
CA PHE A 70 -8.69 8.70 3.92
C PHE A 70 -9.33 9.41 5.12
N MET A 71 -10.66 9.49 5.19
CA MET A 71 -11.35 10.07 6.35
C MET A 71 -10.99 9.33 7.64
N THR A 72 -10.96 8.00 7.63
CA THR A 72 -10.58 7.20 8.80
C THR A 72 -9.13 7.44 9.19
N ALA A 73 -8.23 7.50 8.19
CA ALA A 73 -6.81 7.75 8.42
C ALA A 73 -6.56 9.12 9.06
N PHE A 74 -7.15 10.20 8.52
CA PHE A 74 -6.96 11.56 9.02
C PHE A 74 -7.76 11.87 10.28
N ASN A 75 -8.84 11.15 10.58
CA ASN A 75 -9.60 11.35 11.82
C ASN A 75 -9.04 10.57 13.02
N LYS A 76 -8.03 9.72 12.80
CA LYS A 76 -7.38 8.98 13.89
C LYS A 76 -6.80 9.98 14.93
N PRO A 77 -7.15 9.83 16.23
CA PRO A 77 -6.69 10.77 17.27
C PRO A 77 -5.17 10.66 17.47
N ASP A 78 -4.64 9.43 17.46
CA ASP A 78 -3.22 9.11 17.65
C ASP A 78 -2.44 9.11 16.32
N LEU A 79 -2.81 9.97 15.38
CA LEU A 79 -2.08 10.13 14.13
C LEU A 79 -0.75 10.84 14.41
N ASP A 80 0.37 10.25 13.98
CA ASP A 80 1.68 10.89 14.08
C ASP A 80 2.04 11.68 12.81
N GLY A 81 3.09 12.51 12.90
CA GLY A 81 3.54 13.32 11.76
C GLY A 81 4.13 12.51 10.60
N TRP A 82 4.60 11.29 10.84
CA TRP A 82 5.14 10.43 9.77
C TRP A 82 4.01 9.87 8.92
N TRP A 83 2.98 9.29 9.56
CA TRP A 83 1.78 8.78 8.92
C TRP A 83 1.00 9.89 8.22
N MET A 84 0.93 11.09 8.81
CA MET A 84 0.31 12.24 8.16
C MET A 84 0.92 12.50 6.77
N ARG A 85 2.24 12.62 6.68
CA ARG A 85 2.93 12.81 5.39
C ARG A 85 2.72 11.61 4.47
N LYS A 86 2.79 10.39 5.01
CA LYS A 86 2.56 9.18 4.21
C LYS A 86 1.18 9.18 3.53
N TYR A 87 0.11 9.52 4.26
CA TYR A 87 -1.24 9.61 3.70
C TYR A 87 -1.43 10.79 2.74
N LEU A 88 -0.77 11.93 2.98
CA LEU A 88 -0.75 13.02 2.02
C LEU A 88 -0.04 12.61 0.71
N GLN A 89 1.09 11.91 0.79
CA GLN A 89 1.77 11.40 -0.41
C GLN A 89 0.89 10.41 -1.18
N GLU A 90 0.16 9.55 -0.47
CA GLU A 90 -0.80 8.64 -1.09
C GLU A 90 -1.92 9.41 -1.79
N ILE A 91 -2.58 10.37 -1.15
CA ILE A 91 -3.67 11.13 -1.77
C ILE A 91 -3.20 11.93 -3.00
N HIS A 92 -1.94 12.38 -3.03
CA HIS A 92 -1.37 13.06 -4.20
C HIS A 92 -0.99 12.12 -5.34
N THR A 93 -0.75 10.84 -5.05
CA THR A 93 -0.46 9.82 -6.07
C THR A 93 -1.71 9.41 -6.84
N GLU A 94 -2.88 9.53 -6.21
CA GLU A 94 -4.17 9.19 -6.82
C GLU A 94 -4.57 10.27 -7.84
N ASP A 95 -5.08 9.85 -9.00
CA ASP A 95 -5.55 10.74 -10.07
C ASP A 95 -6.95 11.32 -9.76
N ILE A 96 -7.05 12.06 -8.67
CA ILE A 96 -8.31 12.64 -8.19
C ILE A 96 -8.07 13.94 -7.40
N ILE A 97 -8.97 14.91 -7.56
CA ILE A 97 -9.00 16.09 -6.69
C ILE A 97 -9.80 15.71 -5.42
N PRO A 98 -9.22 15.81 -4.22
CA PRO A 98 -9.91 15.37 -3.00
C PRO A 98 -11.11 16.25 -2.69
N GLU A 99 -12.16 15.65 -2.15
CA GLU A 99 -13.37 16.36 -1.73
C GLU A 99 -13.14 17.27 -0.51
N PRO A 100 -13.97 18.32 -0.32
CA PRO A 100 -13.84 19.26 0.79
C PRO A 100 -13.91 18.60 2.17
N ASP A 101 -14.63 17.48 2.30
CA ASP A 101 -14.69 16.68 3.54
C ASP A 101 -13.32 16.11 3.92
N ILE A 102 -12.61 15.57 2.93
CA ILE A 102 -11.27 15.01 3.13
C ILE A 102 -10.30 16.13 3.48
N VAL A 103 -10.37 17.26 2.77
CA VAL A 103 -9.55 18.44 3.03
C VAL A 103 -9.78 18.97 4.45
N THR A 104 -11.03 19.06 4.89
CA THR A 104 -11.39 19.45 6.25
C THR A 104 -10.78 18.50 7.29
N SER A 105 -10.81 17.19 7.05
CA SER A 105 -10.19 16.20 7.94
C SER A 105 -8.66 16.36 8.01
N ILE A 106 -8.02 16.69 6.89
CA ILE A 106 -6.58 16.96 6.78
C ILE A 106 -6.20 18.20 7.58
N LEU A 107 -6.92 19.31 7.41
CA LEU A 107 -6.64 20.55 8.14
C LEU A 107 -6.80 20.37 9.65
N LYS A 108 -7.84 19.64 10.07
CA LYS A 108 -8.03 19.28 11.49
C LYS A 108 -6.90 18.38 11.99
N ALA A 109 -6.41 17.45 11.18
CA ALA A 109 -5.26 16.61 11.53
C ALA A 109 -3.97 17.44 11.69
N CYS A 110 -3.71 18.38 10.78
CA CYS A 110 -2.59 19.33 10.92
C CYS A 110 -2.68 20.13 12.23
N ARG A 111 -3.88 20.56 12.63
CA ARG A 111 -4.07 21.25 13.91
C ARG A 111 -3.75 20.37 15.12
N ARG A 112 -4.18 19.10 15.13
CA ARG A 112 -3.86 18.16 16.21
C ARG A 112 -2.36 17.92 16.35
N LEU A 113 -1.65 17.89 15.22
CA LEU A 113 -0.20 17.75 15.15
C LEU A 113 0.56 19.07 15.42
N ASN A 114 -0.15 20.19 15.55
CA ASN A 114 0.43 21.54 15.64
C ASN A 114 1.35 21.90 14.46
N ASP A 115 1.05 21.41 13.26
CA ASP A 115 1.83 21.65 12.04
C ASP A 115 1.09 22.56 11.06
N LEU A 116 1.26 23.87 11.23
CA LEU A 116 0.67 24.88 10.35
C LEU A 116 1.33 24.88 8.96
N ALA A 117 2.65 24.68 8.92
CA ALA A 117 3.41 24.70 7.66
C ALA A 117 2.94 23.58 6.72
N LEU A 118 2.63 22.40 7.27
CA LEU A 118 2.08 21.29 6.48
C LEU A 118 0.67 21.59 5.94
N ALA A 119 -0.18 22.27 6.70
CA ALA A 119 -1.48 22.71 6.21
C ALA A 119 -1.36 23.69 5.04
N ILE A 120 -0.48 24.69 5.15
CA ILE A 120 -0.21 25.65 4.08
C ILE A 120 0.36 24.94 2.85
N ARG A 121 1.36 24.07 3.04
CA ARG A 121 1.96 23.26 1.97
C ARG A 121 0.89 22.42 1.26
N TYR A 122 -0.04 21.85 2.01
CA TYR A 122 -1.11 21.06 1.42
C TYR A 122 -2.02 21.92 0.52
N LEU A 123 -2.39 23.14 0.93
CA LEU A 123 -3.17 24.07 0.11
C LEU A 123 -2.43 24.44 -1.20
N GLU A 124 -1.11 24.65 -1.14
CA GLU A 124 -0.28 24.88 -2.34
C GLU A 124 -0.35 23.68 -3.30
N THR A 125 -0.15 22.46 -2.76
CA THR A 125 -0.19 21.24 -3.57
C THR A 125 -1.58 20.97 -4.13
N LEU A 126 -2.65 21.36 -3.44
CA LEU A 126 -4.03 21.27 -3.95
C LEU A 126 -4.24 22.22 -5.13
N LYS A 127 -3.75 23.46 -5.04
CA LYS A 127 -3.80 24.41 -6.15
C LYS A 127 -3.06 23.86 -7.36
N HIS A 128 -1.87 23.30 -7.15
CA HIS A 128 -1.10 22.65 -8.21
C HIS A 128 -1.83 21.44 -8.80
N LYS A 129 -2.49 20.61 -7.97
CA LYS A 129 -3.30 19.47 -8.44
C LYS A 129 -4.50 19.89 -9.28
N CYS A 130 -5.01 21.10 -9.05
CA CYS A 130 -6.08 21.70 -9.85
C CYS A 130 -5.56 22.41 -11.12
N SER A 131 -4.29 22.29 -11.49
CA SER A 131 -3.74 22.98 -12.68
C SER A 131 -4.49 22.65 -13.98
N VAL A 132 -4.97 21.41 -14.12
CA VAL A 132 -5.75 20.96 -15.29
C VAL A 132 -7.13 21.65 -15.36
N LYS A 133 -7.72 21.97 -14.20
CA LYS A 133 -9.04 22.59 -14.05
C LYS A 133 -9.00 23.65 -12.95
N PRO A 134 -8.47 24.85 -13.27
CA PRO A 134 -8.23 25.90 -12.28
C PRO A 134 -9.51 26.40 -11.59
N GLU A 135 -10.68 26.22 -12.20
CA GLU A 135 -11.99 26.58 -11.67
C GLU A 135 -12.41 25.79 -10.42
N LEU A 136 -11.84 24.59 -10.19
CA LEU A 136 -12.18 23.77 -9.02
C LEU A 136 -11.60 24.32 -7.72
N PHE A 137 -10.43 24.96 -7.79
CA PHE A 137 -9.74 25.43 -6.59
C PHE A 137 -10.52 26.51 -5.82
N PRO A 138 -11.05 27.58 -6.46
CA PRO A 138 -11.89 28.57 -5.77
C PRO A 138 -13.14 27.97 -5.12
N TRP A 139 -13.79 27.00 -5.79
CA TRP A 139 -14.93 26.29 -5.21
C TRP A 139 -14.52 25.54 -3.94
N LEU A 140 -13.42 24.80 -3.98
CA LEU A 140 -12.90 24.05 -2.84
C LEU A 140 -12.51 24.96 -1.68
N MET A 141 -11.90 26.12 -1.96
CA MET A 141 -11.59 27.12 -0.94
C MET A 141 -12.85 27.71 -0.30
N THR A 142 -13.93 27.89 -1.07
CA THR A 142 -15.21 28.39 -0.54
C THR A 142 -15.84 27.40 0.45
N GLU A 143 -15.84 26.11 0.12
CA GLU A 143 -16.37 25.05 0.99
C GLU A 143 -15.53 24.86 2.27
N VAL A 144 -14.21 25.04 2.17
CA VAL A 144 -13.26 24.79 3.28
C VAL A 144 -13.01 26.04 4.13
N ALA A 145 -13.36 27.24 3.64
CA ALA A 145 -13.27 28.52 4.34
C ALA A 145 -13.78 28.51 5.80
N PRO A 146 -14.95 27.92 6.15
CA PRO A 146 -15.41 27.87 7.55
C PRO A 146 -14.42 27.15 8.46
N THR A 147 -13.84 26.03 7.99
CA THR A 147 -12.82 25.27 8.74
C THR A 147 -11.52 26.06 8.86
N MET A 148 -11.09 26.74 7.80
CA MET A 148 -9.87 27.57 7.85
C MET A 148 -10.00 28.71 8.85
N ASN A 149 -11.15 29.37 8.87
CA ASN A 149 -11.45 30.45 9.82
C ASN A 149 -11.50 29.94 11.27
N GLU A 150 -12.11 28.77 11.51
CA GLU A 150 -12.14 28.13 12.84
C GLU A 150 -10.74 27.81 13.35
N LEU A 151 -9.88 27.26 12.48
CA LEU A 151 -8.52 26.82 12.83
C LEU A 151 -7.48 27.95 12.81
N GLY A 152 -7.83 29.12 12.27
CA GLY A 152 -6.94 30.27 12.10
C GLY A 152 -5.84 30.01 11.04
N ILE A 153 -6.17 29.30 9.97
CA ILE A 153 -5.24 29.01 8.87
C ILE A 153 -5.34 30.16 7.85
N PRO A 154 -4.27 30.91 7.61
CA PRO A 154 -4.27 31.99 6.62
C PRO A 154 -4.39 31.44 5.20
N THR A 155 -4.92 32.25 4.30
CA THR A 155 -4.99 31.89 2.88
C THR A 155 -3.62 32.02 2.20
N LEU A 156 -3.42 31.34 1.06
CA LEU A 156 -2.19 31.45 0.29
C LEU A 156 -1.93 32.89 -0.20
N GLU A 157 -3.00 33.63 -0.49
CA GLU A 157 -2.93 35.02 -0.93
C GLU A 157 -2.47 35.95 0.19
N GLU A 158 -2.98 35.77 1.41
CA GLU A 158 -2.56 36.51 2.60
C GLU A 158 -1.07 36.30 2.92
N LEU A 159 -0.56 35.10 2.66
CA LEU A 159 0.84 34.75 2.85
C LEU A 159 1.75 35.17 1.68
N GLY A 160 1.19 35.52 0.53
CA GLY A 160 1.94 35.77 -0.69
C GLY A 160 2.47 34.50 -1.39
N TYR A 161 2.02 33.31 -0.99
CA TYR A 161 2.41 32.02 -1.59
C TYR A 161 1.52 31.60 -2.77
N ASP A 162 0.65 32.50 -3.26
CA ASP A 162 -0.09 32.33 -4.51
C ASP A 162 0.85 32.08 -5.70
N LYS A 163 1.95 32.83 -5.75
CA LYS A 163 2.91 32.81 -6.86
C LYS A 163 4.24 32.25 -6.39
N PRO A 164 4.87 31.36 -7.17
CA PRO A 164 6.18 30.85 -6.81
C PRO A 164 7.23 31.95 -6.99
N GLU A 165 8.00 32.23 -5.93
CA GLU A 165 9.03 33.28 -5.95
C GLU A 165 10.25 32.90 -6.80
N LEU A 166 10.54 31.60 -6.92
CA LEU A 166 11.74 31.06 -7.55
C LEU A 166 11.42 29.97 -8.60
N TYR A 167 10.29 30.10 -9.30
CA TYR A 167 9.99 29.18 -10.39
C TYR A 167 10.87 29.51 -11.60
N THR A 168 11.77 28.60 -11.97
CA THR A 168 12.38 28.63 -13.28
C THR A 168 11.30 28.35 -14.32
N LEU A 169 11.29 29.11 -15.41
CA LEU A 169 10.41 28.79 -16.54
C LEU A 169 10.75 27.37 -17.02
N ASP A 170 9.73 26.52 -17.14
CA ASP A 170 9.89 25.23 -17.80
C ASP A 170 10.14 25.54 -19.29
N TYR A 171 11.39 25.36 -19.74
CA TYR A 171 11.79 25.65 -21.11
C TYR A 171 11.29 24.58 -22.12
N ASP A 172 10.69 23.50 -21.60
CA ASP A 172 10.28 22.30 -22.36
C ASP A 172 8.76 22.17 -22.55
N ASP A 173 7.97 23.18 -22.15
CA ASP A 173 6.51 23.29 -22.44
C ASP A 173 6.21 24.10 -23.72
#